data_AF-A0AA92G6S5-F1
#
_entry.id   AF-A0AA92G6S5-F1
#
_cell.length_a   1.000
_cell.length_b   1.000
_cell.length_c   1.000
_cell.angle_alpha   90.00
_cell.angle_beta   90.00
_cell.angle_gamma   90.00
#
_symmetry.space_group_name_H-M   'P 1'
#
loop_
_entity.id
_entity.type
_entity.pdbx_description
1 polymer ?
#
loop_
_entity_poly.entity_id
_entity_poly.type
_entity_poly.pdbx_seq_one_letter_code
_entity_poly.pdbx_strand_id
1 'polypeptide(L)' 'MTTLQAEIVATLYSVYKDLKSMQQKISSQILINEARNNWHDRKKTIEIEKWERAIEWMKEKQLISYE' A
#
# COMPACT_ATOMS: atom_id res chain seq x y z
N MET A 1 13.30 -9.72 5.20
CA MET A 1 12.55 -9.05 4.11
C MET A 1 13.04 -9.61 2.80
N THR A 2 12.15 -10.14 1.96
CA THR A 2 12.49 -10.42 0.55
C THR A 2 12.36 -9.14 -0.26
N THR A 3 13.03 -9.05 -1.42
CA THR A 3 12.95 -7.88 -2.33
C THR A 3 11.51 -7.51 -2.66
N LEU A 4 10.65 -8.50 -2.86
CA LEU A 4 9.22 -8.30 -3.12
C LEU A 4 8.48 -7.62 -1.96
N GLN A 5 8.76 -7.98 -0.71
CA GLN A 5 8.13 -7.35 0.45
C GLN A 5 8.53 -5.87 0.57
N ALA A 6 9.80 -5.56 0.33
CA ALA A 6 10.27 -4.18 0.32
C ALA A 6 9.59 -3.38 -0.79
N GLU A 7 9.42 -3.97 -1.98
CA GLU A 7 8.76 -3.34 -3.11
C GLU A 7 7.26 -3.05 -2.85
N ILE A 8 6.57 -3.98 -2.18
CA ILE A 8 5.16 -3.81 -1.75
C ILE A 8 5.05 -2.66 -0.75
N VAL A 9 5.88 -2.66 0.31
CA VAL A 9 5.85 -1.62 1.35
C VAL A 9 6.22 -0.26 0.78
N ALA A 10 7.25 -0.17 -0.06
CA ALA A 10 7.65 1.08 -0.71
C ALA A 10 6.54 1.63 -1.62
N THR A 11 5.86 0.77 -2.36
CA THR A 11 4.71 1.16 -3.20
C THR A 11 3.56 1.67 -2.34
N LEU A 12 3.15 0.91 -1.31
CA LEU A 12 2.07 1.32 -0.40
C LEU A 12 2.36 2.65 0.30
N TYR A 13 3.60 2.84 0.77
CA TYR A 13 3.99 4.08 1.42
C TYR A 13 3.96 5.28 0.46
N SER A 14 4.39 5.07 -0.79
CA SER A 14 4.33 6.11 -1.83
C SER A 14 2.89 6.50 -2.15
N VAL A 15 2.00 5.51 -2.33
CA VAL A 15 0.56 5.74 -2.50
C VAL A 15 -0.04 6.47 -1.30
N TYR A 16 0.26 6.02 -0.08
CA TYR A 16 -0.23 6.66 1.14
C TYR A 16 0.14 8.13 1.20
N LYS A 17 1.39 8.47 0.87
CA LYS A 17 1.88 9.85 0.88
C LYS A 17 1.18 10.70 -0.19
N ASP A 18 0.91 10.13 -1.35
CA ASP A 18 0.21 10.81 -2.45
C ASP A 18 -1.25 11.10 -2.07
N LEU A 19 -1.99 10.07 -1.61
CA LEU A 19 -3.36 10.22 -1.12
C LEU A 19 -3.47 11.24 0.03
N LYS A 20 -2.49 11.22 0.95
CA LYS A 20 -2.41 12.18 2.05
C LYS A 20 -2.18 13.61 1.54
N SER A 21 -1.33 13.79 0.53
CA SER A 21 -1.12 15.09 -0.12
C SER A 21 -2.37 15.59 -0.82
N MET A 22 -3.18 14.68 -1.36
CA MET A 22 -4.46 15.00 -2.01
C MET A 22 -5.62 15.19 -1.03
N GLN A 23 -5.39 15.05 0.29
CA GLN A 23 -6.43 15.06 1.34
C GLN A 23 -7.57 14.07 1.05
N GLN A 24 -7.28 12.99 0.32
CA GLN A 24 -8.26 11.96 0.02
C GLN A 24 -8.43 11.02 1.21
N LYS A 25 -9.59 10.36 1.27
CA LYS A 25 -9.82 9.28 2.24
C LYS A 25 -8.81 8.16 2.00
N ILE A 26 -8.06 7.83 3.03
CA ILE A 26 -7.12 6.73 3.01
C ILE A 26 -7.81 5.51 3.64
N SER A 27 -7.92 4.43 2.89
CA SER A 27 -8.43 3.15 3.37
C SER A 27 -7.59 2.03 2.81
N SER A 28 -7.58 0.88 3.48
CA SER A 28 -6.85 -0.31 3.06
C SER A 28 -7.19 -0.67 1.60
N GLN A 29 -8.47 -0.63 1.24
CA GLN A 29 -8.93 -0.93 -0.12
C GLN A 29 -8.45 0.11 -1.14
N ILE A 30 -8.44 1.40 -0.79
CA ILE A 30 -7.99 2.47 -1.69
C ILE A 30 -6.48 2.35 -1.92
N LEU A 31 -5.71 2.12 -0.85
CA LEU A 31 -4.27 1.88 -0.93
C LEU A 31 -3.95 0.69 -1.84
N ILE A 32 -4.65 -0.44 -1.67
CA ILE A 32 -4.47 -1.63 -2.51
C ILE A 32 -4.86 -1.33 -3.96
N ASN A 33 -5.98 -0.66 -4.18
CA ASN A 33 -6.48 -0.34 -5.51
C ASN A 33 -5.50 0.57 -6.26
N GLU A 34 -5.02 1.64 -5.63
CA GLU A 34 -4.03 2.55 -6.19
C GLU A 34 -2.68 1.86 -6.44
N ALA A 35 -2.19 1.08 -5.47
CA ALA A 35 -0.93 0.36 -5.61
C ALA A 35 -0.98 -0.68 -6.74
N ARG A 36 -2.15 -1.30 -7.00
CA ARG A 36 -2.33 -2.30 -8.07
C ARG A 36 -2.66 -1.69 -9.43
N ASN A 37 -3.45 -0.62 -9.49
CA ASN A 37 -3.94 -0.07 -10.75
C ASN A 37 -3.13 1.11 -11.28
N ASN A 38 -2.58 1.97 -10.41
CA ASN A 38 -1.89 3.19 -10.84
C ASN A 38 -0.37 3.05 -10.94
N TRP A 39 0.23 2.01 -10.35
CA TRP A 39 1.69 1.91 -10.33
C TRP A 39 2.29 0.98 -11.38
N HIS A 40 1.83 -0.26 -11.57
CA HIS A 40 2.34 -1.17 -12.62
C HIS A 40 1.48 -2.44 -12.75
N ASP A 41 1.25 -2.91 -13.99
CA ASP A 41 0.44 -4.12 -14.26
C ASP A 41 0.96 -5.40 -13.57
N ARG A 42 2.28 -5.52 -13.35
CA ARG A 42 2.88 -6.64 -12.58
C ARG A 42 2.38 -6.74 -11.14
N LYS A 43 1.80 -5.66 -10.60
CA LYS A 43 1.25 -5.62 -9.23
C LYS A 43 -0.16 -6.23 -9.16
N LYS A 44 -0.85 -6.38 -10.31
CA LYS A 44 -2.11 -7.13 -10.38
C LYS A 44 -1.92 -8.62 -10.10
N THR A 45 -0.76 -9.17 -10.46
CA THR A 45 -0.35 -10.56 -10.16
C THR A 45 -0.01 -10.81 -8.69
N ILE A 46 0.14 -9.75 -7.87
CA ILE A 46 0.36 -9.91 -6.42
C ILE A 46 -0.99 -10.12 -5.74
N GLU A 47 -1.09 -11.19 -4.96
CA GLU A 47 -2.29 -11.57 -4.20
C GLU A 47 -2.70 -10.46 -3.22
N ILE A 48 -4.00 -10.22 -3.11
CA ILE A 48 -4.58 -9.18 -2.24
C ILE A 48 -4.14 -9.38 -0.78
N GLU A 49 -4.12 -10.63 -0.31
CA GLU A 49 -3.69 -11.00 1.04
C GLU A 49 -2.28 -10.50 1.38
N LYS A 50 -1.35 -10.46 0.39
CA LYS A 50 0.01 -9.94 0.61
C LYS A 50 0.00 -8.43 0.83
N TRP A 51 -0.90 -7.71 0.17
CA TRP A 51 -1.07 -6.28 0.37
C TRP A 51 -1.74 -5.99 1.71
N GLU A 52 -2.78 -6.73 2.07
CA GLU A 52 -3.47 -6.58 3.35
C GLU A 52 -2.51 -6.82 4.52
N ARG A 53 -1.74 -7.92 4.49
CA ARG A 53 -0.69 -8.20 5.49
C ARG A 53 0.36 -7.11 5.55
N ALA A 54 0.76 -6.53 4.41
CA ALA A 54 1.72 -5.43 4.39
C ALA A 54 1.12 -4.15 5.02
N ILE A 55 -0.16 -3.86 4.78
CA ILE A 55 -0.87 -2.72 5.38
C ILE A 55 -0.98 -2.92 6.89
N GLU A 56 -1.36 -4.11 7.36
CA GLU A 56 -1.40 -4.42 8.78
C GLU A 56 -0.02 -4.23 9.43
N TRP A 57 1.03 -4.78 8.81
CA TRP A 57 2.39 -4.59 9.28
C TRP A 57 2.80 -3.11 9.32
N MET A 58 2.44 -2.32 8.31
CA MET A 58 2.71 -0.88 8.28
C MET A 58 1.94 -0.12 9.35
N LYS A 59 0.71 -0.53 9.67
CA LYS A 59 -0.08 0.01 10.79
C LYS A 59 0.57 -0.32 12.13
N GLU A 60 0.97 -1.58 12.35
CA GLU A 60 1.67 -2.00 13.57
C GLU A 60 2.97 -1.23 13.79
N LYS A 61 3.68 -0.90 12.69
CA LYS A 61 4.90 -0.09 12.72
C LYS A 61 4.65 1.43 12.75
N GLN A 62 3.39 1.86 12.82
CA GLN A 62 2.98 3.28 12.79
C GLN A 62 3.53 4.05 11.57
N LEU A 63 3.81 3.34 10.46
CA LEU A 63 4.27 3.96 9.21
C LEU A 63 3.12 4.67 8.49
N ILE A 64 1.91 4.13 8.63
CA ILE A 64 0.68 4.70 8.10
C ILE A 64 -0.32 4.79 9.24
N SER A 65 -1.00 5.94 9.32
CA SER A 65 -2.10 6.18 10.24
C SER A 65 -3.20 6.86 9.46
N TYR A 66 -4.38 6.25 9.50
CA TYR A 66 -5.61 6.74 8.89
C TYR A 66 -6.78 6.24 9.74
N GLU A 67 -7.78 7.11 9.93
CA GLU A 67 -9.02 6.86 10.70
C GLU A 67 -10.09 6.17 9.85
#